data_AF-A0A645ELM7-F1
#
_entry.id   AF-A0A645ELM7-F1
#
_cell.length_a   1.000
_cell.length_b   1.000
_cell.length_c   1.000
_cell.angle_alpha   90.00
_cell.angle_beta   90.00
_cell.angle_gamma   90.00
#
_symmetry.space_group_name_H-M   'P 1'
#
loop_
_entity.id
_entity.type
_entity.pdbx_description
1 polymer ?
#
loop_
_entity_poly.entity_id
_entity_poly.type
_entity_poly.pdbx_seq_one_letter_code
_entity_poly.pdbx_strand_id
1 'polypeptide(L)'
;MNMLAISEFTPGPVGINMATYVGFTTAGVPGAIVATVGEVTPSIIVILTIAALLQQFRQSKYVQFAFYGLRPASTGLIGAACLGVILETLVNFAALSGEGVDWAGLFNWRGLALAGVLLVFTTWVKPTKKWHPIIFIVISAAVGVAFRFGGA
;
A
#
# COMPACT_ATOMS: atom_id res chain seq x y z
N MET A 1 2.60 -5.68 -17.73
CA MET A 1 1.79 -4.53 -17.26
C MET A 1 0.39 -4.96 -16.83
N ASN A 2 -0.32 -5.82 -17.58
CA ASN A 2 -1.72 -6.17 -17.29
C ASN A 2 -1.94 -6.89 -15.94
N MET A 3 -1.04 -7.78 -15.52
CA MET A 3 -1.18 -8.51 -14.24
C MET A 3 -1.12 -7.60 -13.00
N LEU A 4 -0.25 -6.58 -13.02
CA LEU A 4 -0.16 -5.61 -11.92
C LEU A 4 -1.45 -4.81 -11.83
N ALA A 5 -1.94 -4.28 -12.96
CA ALA A 5 -3.23 -3.58 -13.01
C ALA A 5 -4.38 -4.46 -12.51
N ILE A 6 -4.35 -5.75 -12.84
CA ILE A 6 -5.35 -6.72 -12.38
C ILE A 6 -5.28 -6.96 -10.86
N SER A 7 -4.07 -7.03 -10.34
CA SER A 7 -3.82 -7.32 -8.92
C SER A 7 -4.11 -6.11 -8.02
N GLU A 8 -3.90 -4.90 -8.53
CA GLU A 8 -4.19 -3.63 -7.84
C GLU A 8 -5.70 -3.27 -7.84
N PHE A 9 -6.49 -3.73 -8.84
CA PHE A 9 -7.95 -3.50 -8.80
C PHE A 9 -8.64 -4.39 -7.76
N THR A 10 -8.08 -5.56 -7.48
CA THR A 10 -8.66 -6.52 -6.55
C THR A 10 -8.30 -6.10 -5.13
N PRO A 11 -9.27 -5.97 -4.20
CA PRO A 11 -8.94 -5.61 -2.82
C PRO A 11 -8.07 -6.70 -2.19
N GLY A 12 -6.85 -6.36 -1.75
CA GLY A 12 -5.97 -7.28 -1.04
C GLY A 12 -4.48 -6.95 -1.22
N PRO A 13 -3.58 -7.73 -0.60
CA PRO A 13 -2.16 -7.60 -0.79
C PRO A 13 -1.76 -7.95 -2.23
N VAL A 14 -1.00 -7.07 -2.87
CA VAL A 14 -0.58 -7.21 -4.28
C VAL A 14 0.08 -8.56 -4.56
N GLY A 15 0.95 -9.04 -3.65
CA GLY A 15 1.64 -10.33 -3.80
C GLY A 15 0.67 -11.52 -3.89
N ILE A 16 -0.34 -11.57 -3.02
CA ILE A 16 -1.34 -12.63 -3.00
C ILE A 16 -2.22 -12.58 -4.24
N ASN A 17 -2.66 -11.38 -4.63
CA ASN A 17 -3.48 -11.18 -5.83
C ASN A 17 -2.73 -11.59 -7.09
N MET A 18 -1.44 -11.22 -7.19
CA MET A 18 -0.56 -11.64 -8.28
C MET A 18 -0.36 -13.15 -8.31
N ALA A 19 -0.01 -13.79 -7.19
CA ALA A 19 0.17 -15.24 -7.12
C ALA A 19 -1.10 -15.99 -7.56
N THR A 20 -2.26 -15.55 -7.08
CA THR A 20 -3.56 -16.11 -7.43
C THR A 20 -3.84 -15.96 -8.94
N TYR A 21 -3.59 -14.78 -9.51
CA TYR A 21 -3.80 -14.52 -10.93
C TYR A 21 -2.86 -15.34 -11.81
N VAL A 22 -1.56 -15.38 -11.49
CA VAL A 22 -0.58 -16.20 -12.22
C VAL A 22 -0.98 -17.67 -12.18
N GLY A 23 -1.31 -18.18 -11.00
CA GLY A 23 -1.78 -19.55 -10.83
C GLY A 23 -3.02 -19.85 -11.67
N PHE A 24 -3.99 -18.92 -11.68
CA PHE A 24 -5.19 -19.04 -12.50
C PHE A 24 -4.87 -19.08 -13.99
N THR A 25 -3.99 -18.21 -14.48
CA THR A 25 -3.59 -18.21 -15.89
C THR A 25 -2.77 -19.44 -16.30
N THR A 26 -2.10 -20.09 -15.35
CA THR A 26 -1.23 -21.24 -15.64
C THR A 26 -2.02 -22.55 -15.68
N ALA A 27 -2.89 -22.80 -14.69
CA ALA A 27 -3.61 -24.07 -14.58
C ALA A 27 -5.08 -23.90 -14.12
N GLY A 28 -5.68 -22.75 -14.37
CA GLY A 28 -7.05 -22.44 -13.94
C GLY A 28 -7.18 -22.40 -12.41
N VAL A 29 -8.38 -22.69 -11.92
CA VAL A 29 -8.69 -22.69 -10.48
C VAL A 29 -7.70 -23.50 -9.61
N PRO A 30 -7.30 -24.74 -9.97
CA PRO A 30 -6.34 -25.47 -9.14
C PRO A 30 -4.96 -24.80 -9.12
N GLY A 31 -4.53 -24.21 -10.24
CA GLY A 31 -3.30 -23.42 -10.29
C GLY A 31 -3.34 -22.20 -9.38
N ALA A 32 -4.48 -21.50 -9.33
CA ALA A 32 -4.67 -20.36 -8.44
C ALA A 32 -4.48 -20.76 -6.97
N ILE A 33 -5.14 -21.84 -6.54
CA ILE A 33 -5.05 -22.34 -5.16
C ILE A 33 -3.61 -22.71 -4.81
N VAL A 34 -2.94 -23.49 -5.68
CA VAL A 34 -1.57 -23.95 -5.42
C VAL A 34 -0.59 -22.78 -5.38
N ALA A 35 -0.72 -21.81 -6.28
CA ALA A 35 0.15 -20.63 -6.29
C ALA A 35 -0.06 -19.76 -5.04
N THR A 36 -1.30 -19.51 -4.63
CA THR A 36 -1.59 -18.74 -3.41
C THR A 36 -1.09 -19.44 -2.15
N VAL A 37 -1.30 -20.74 -2.04
CA VAL A 37 -0.78 -21.53 -0.91
C VAL A 37 0.75 -21.54 -0.94
N GLY A 38 1.35 -21.71 -2.11
CA GLY A 38 2.81 -21.68 -2.29
C GLY A 38 3.43 -20.34 -1.89
N GLU A 39 2.76 -19.23 -2.14
CA GLU A 39 3.19 -17.88 -1.74
C GLU A 39 3.12 -17.67 -0.21
N VAL A 40 2.04 -18.11 0.43
CA VAL A 40 1.80 -17.86 1.86
C VAL A 40 2.56 -18.85 2.76
N THR A 41 2.80 -20.08 2.30
CA THR A 41 3.42 -21.16 3.08
C THR A 41 4.80 -20.80 3.64
N PRO A 42 5.76 -20.23 2.87
CA PRO A 42 7.07 -19.84 3.38
C PRO A 42 6.98 -18.88 4.56
N SER A 43 6.11 -17.87 4.48
CA SER A 43 5.91 -16.91 5.58
C SER A 43 5.36 -17.59 6.83
N ILE A 44 4.40 -18.50 6.68
CA ILE A 44 3.86 -19.29 7.82
C ILE A 44 4.97 -20.12 8.48
N ILE A 45 5.76 -20.84 7.69
CA ILE A 45 6.86 -21.67 8.22
C ILE A 45 7.83 -20.81 9.03
N VAL A 46 8.26 -19.68 8.47
CA VAL A 46 9.20 -18.76 9.14
C VAL A 46 8.61 -18.21 10.45
N ILE A 47 7.36 -17.75 10.42
CA ILE A 47 6.68 -17.20 11.61
C ILE A 47 6.56 -18.27 12.70
N LEU A 48 6.12 -19.49 12.36
CA LEU A 48 5.96 -20.58 13.33
C LEU A 48 7.31 -21.00 13.92
N THR A 49 8.35 -21.07 13.09
CA THR A 49 9.71 -21.40 13.54
C THR A 49 10.21 -20.36 14.55
N ILE A 50 10.09 -19.08 14.22
CA ILE A 50 10.49 -17.97 15.12
C ILE A 50 9.65 -18.01 16.40
N ALA A 51 8.33 -18.22 16.30
CA ALA A 51 7.45 -18.28 17.46
C ALA A 51 7.82 -19.43 18.41
N ALA A 52 8.13 -20.62 17.87
CA ALA A 52 8.56 -21.77 18.66
C ALA A 52 9.88 -21.49 19.40
N LEU A 53 10.85 -20.87 18.73
CA LEU A 53 12.11 -20.45 19.36
C LEU A 53 11.89 -19.41 20.46
N LEU A 54 10.99 -18.45 20.25
CA LEU A 54 10.70 -17.39 21.22
C LEU A 54 9.92 -17.88 22.44
N GLN A 55 9.14 -18.96 22.34
CA GLN A 55 8.46 -19.56 23.49
C GLN A 55 9.44 -20.00 24.58
N GLN A 56 10.62 -20.51 24.19
CA GLN A 56 11.67 -20.93 25.13
C GLN A 56 12.23 -19.76 25.96
N PHE A 57 12.20 -18.53 25.44
CA PHE A 57 12.76 -17.34 26.08
C PHE A 57 11.69 -16.36 26.59
N ARG A 58 10.42 -16.77 26.63
CA ARG A 58 9.27 -15.88 26.92
C ARG A 58 9.31 -15.25 28.32
N GLN A 59 9.99 -15.90 29.28
CA GLN A 59 10.18 -15.40 30.66
C GLN A 59 11.39 -14.46 30.80
N SER A 60 12.21 -14.31 29.76
CA SER A 60 13.35 -13.40 29.77
C SER A 60 12.89 -11.95 29.70
N LYS A 61 13.34 -11.11 30.65
CA LYS A 61 13.08 -9.66 30.66
C LYS A 61 13.50 -9.00 29.34
N TYR A 62 14.62 -9.43 28.74
CA TYR A 62 15.12 -8.88 27.47
C TYR A 62 14.14 -9.09 26.32
N VAL A 63 13.52 -10.27 26.23
CA VAL A 63 12.52 -10.58 25.20
C VAL A 63 11.27 -9.73 25.37
N GLN A 64 10.81 -9.54 26.62
CA GLN A 64 9.66 -8.68 26.90
C GLN A 64 9.93 -7.21 26.51
N PHE A 65 11.13 -6.68 26.80
CA PHE A 65 11.50 -5.33 26.38
C PHE A 65 11.63 -5.21 24.85
N ALA A 66 12.14 -6.24 24.16
CA ALA A 66 12.18 -6.25 22.70
C ALA A 66 10.77 -6.19 22.09
N PHE A 67 9.83 -6.99 22.60
CA PHE A 67 8.42 -6.94 22.17
C PHE A 67 7.74 -5.60 22.49
N TYR A 68 8.10 -4.97 23.62
CA TYR A 68 7.62 -3.63 23.93
C TYR A 68 8.10 -2.60 22.89
N GLY A 69 9.34 -2.71 22.41
CA GLY A 69 9.89 -1.87 21.34
C GLY A 69 9.32 -2.14 19.94
N LEU A 70 8.83 -3.35 19.68
CA LEU A 70 8.28 -3.71 18.36
C LEU A 70 7.03 -2.90 17.97
N ARG A 71 6.16 -2.59 18.94
CA ARG A 71 4.95 -1.78 18.69
C ARG A 71 5.29 -0.38 18.14
N PRO A 72 6.04 0.48 18.85
CA PRO A 72 6.40 1.80 18.33
C PRO A 72 7.29 1.72 17.08
N ALA A 73 8.15 0.70 16.95
CA ALA A 73 8.94 0.49 15.74
C ALA A 73 8.04 0.22 14.50
N SER A 74 7.04 -0.63 14.64
CA SER A 74 6.08 -0.92 13.55
C SER A 74 5.26 0.32 13.16
N THR A 75 4.80 1.10 14.14
CA THR A 75 4.12 2.38 13.89
C THR A 75 5.05 3.37 13.19
N GLY A 76 6.33 3.42 13.57
CA GLY A 76 7.34 4.25 12.91
C GLY A 76 7.59 3.82 11.46
N LEU A 77 7.65 2.51 11.19
CA LEU A 77 7.82 1.98 9.84
C LEU A 77 6.62 2.33 8.94
N ILE A 78 5.40 2.17 9.45
CA ILE A 78 4.17 2.56 8.74
C ILE A 78 4.16 4.07 8.52
N GLY A 79 4.50 4.86 9.54
CA GLY A 79 4.60 6.31 9.43
C GLY A 79 5.62 6.76 8.40
N ALA A 80 6.79 6.12 8.36
CA ALA A 80 7.83 6.38 7.37
C ALA A 80 7.37 6.06 5.94
N ALA A 81 6.68 4.93 5.75
CA ALA A 81 6.09 4.58 4.45
C ALA A 81 5.05 5.63 4.01
N CYS A 82 4.16 6.06 4.92
CA CYS A 82 3.20 7.13 4.64
C CYS A 82 3.88 8.45 4.28
N LEU A 83 4.92 8.85 5.02
CA LEU A 83 5.69 10.05 4.72
C LEU A 83 6.39 9.96 3.37
N GLY A 84 6.94 8.80 3.02
CA GLY A 84 7.54 8.55 1.71
C GLY A 84 6.55 8.83 0.57
N VAL A 85 5.36 8.24 0.64
CA VAL A 85 4.31 8.45 -0.38
C VAL A 85 3.86 9.92 -0.44
N ILE A 86 3.71 10.59 0.71
CA ILE A 86 3.34 12.02 0.75
C ILE A 86 4.40 12.88 0.08
N LEU A 87 5.68 12.65 0.39
CA LEU A 87 6.78 13.42 -0.18
C LEU A 87 6.90 13.18 -1.68
N GLU A 88 6.80 11.94 -2.16
CA GLU A 88 6.83 11.63 -3.60
C GLU A 88 5.64 12.22 -4.36
N THR A 89 4.46 12.28 -3.74
CA THR A 89 3.25 12.81 -4.41
C THR A 89 3.21 14.34 -4.43
N LEU A 90 3.75 15.01 -3.40
CA LEU A 90 3.69 16.47 -3.27
C LEU A 90 4.95 17.18 -3.76
N VAL A 91 6.12 16.55 -3.67
CA VAL A 91 7.42 17.16 -3.99
C VAL A 91 8.01 16.50 -5.24
N ASN A 92 8.37 17.32 -6.22
CA ASN A 92 9.05 16.85 -7.42
C ASN A 92 10.57 16.87 -7.22
N PHE A 93 11.12 15.77 -6.71
CA PHE A 93 12.57 15.63 -6.51
C PHE A 93 13.38 15.76 -7.81
N ALA A 94 12.77 15.60 -8.98
CA ALA A 94 13.44 15.84 -10.26
C ALA A 94 13.77 17.33 -10.48
N ALA A 95 12.99 18.25 -9.90
CA ALA A 95 13.25 19.70 -9.97
C ALA A 95 14.48 20.14 -9.14
N LEU A 96 15.07 19.24 -8.34
CA LEU A 96 16.33 19.44 -7.63
C LEU A 96 17.57 18.94 -8.41
N SER A 97 17.36 18.21 -9.51
CA SER A 97 18.44 17.55 -10.26
C SER A 97 18.93 18.33 -11.49
N GLY A 98 18.29 19.44 -11.85
CA GLY A 98 18.80 20.40 -12.84
C GLY A 98 19.85 21.33 -12.24
N GLU A 99 20.56 22.08 -13.10
CA GLU A 99 21.65 23.01 -12.74
C GLU A 99 21.21 24.25 -11.89
N GLY A 100 20.01 24.20 -11.31
CA GLY A 100 19.48 25.22 -10.41
C GLY A 100 18.23 24.71 -9.69
N VAL A 101 17.96 25.26 -8.50
CA VAL A 101 16.73 24.96 -7.76
C VAL A 101 15.58 25.77 -8.36
N ASP A 102 14.73 25.12 -9.15
CA ASP A 102 13.49 25.71 -9.60
C ASP A 102 12.45 25.67 -8.47
N TRP A 103 12.45 26.71 -7.63
CA TRP A 103 11.55 26.86 -6.48
C TRP A 103 10.06 26.73 -6.86
N ALA A 104 9.69 27.04 -8.11
CA ALA A 104 8.32 26.92 -8.60
C ALA A 104 7.95 25.48 -9.01
N GLY A 105 8.94 24.69 -9.47
CA GLY A 105 8.77 23.29 -9.88
C GLY A 105 8.86 22.26 -8.76
N LEU A 106 9.34 22.65 -7.57
CA LEU A 106 9.49 21.76 -6.41
C LEU A 106 8.15 21.20 -5.92
N PHE A 107 7.08 22.00 -5.98
CA PHE A 107 5.76 21.59 -5.52
C PHE A 107 4.89 21.16 -6.68
N ASN A 108 4.43 19.90 -6.65
CA ASN A 108 3.49 19.40 -7.62
C ASN A 108 2.10 20.01 -7.35
N TRP A 109 1.80 21.15 -7.97
CA TRP A 109 0.52 21.86 -7.84
C TRP A 109 -0.70 20.94 -8.04
N ARG A 110 -0.61 19.97 -8.98
CA ARG A 110 -1.69 18.99 -9.22
C ARG A 110 -1.86 18.04 -8.03
N GLY A 111 -0.75 17.54 -7.49
CA GLY A 111 -0.74 16.72 -6.27
C GLY A 111 -1.29 17.46 -5.05
N LEU A 112 -0.89 18.73 -4.88
CA LEU A 112 -1.37 19.59 -3.80
C LEU A 112 -2.87 19.88 -3.91
N ALA A 113 -3.36 20.15 -5.12
CA ALA A 113 -4.78 20.36 -5.39
C ALA A 113 -5.61 19.10 -5.09
N LEU A 114 -5.15 17.92 -5.52
CA LEU A 114 -5.82 16.65 -5.25
C LEU A 114 -5.83 16.31 -3.75
N ALA A 115 -4.72 16.53 -3.05
CA ALA A 115 -4.63 16.36 -1.60
C ALA A 115 -5.60 17.32 -0.87
N GLY A 116 -5.68 18.58 -1.30
CA GLY A 116 -6.62 19.56 -0.75
C GLY A 116 -8.09 19.15 -0.93
N VAL A 117 -8.46 18.70 -2.13
CA VAL A 117 -9.82 18.18 -2.41
C VAL A 117 -10.13 16.97 -1.53
N LEU A 118 -9.24 15.98 -1.47
CA LEU A 118 -9.43 14.79 -0.63
C LEU A 118 -9.57 15.15 0.86
N LEU A 119 -8.72 16.03 1.39
CA LEU A 119 -8.78 16.45 2.80
C LEU A 119 -10.10 17.16 3.12
N VAL A 120 -10.59 18.03 2.23
CA VAL A 120 -11.89 18.71 2.40
C VAL A 120 -13.03 17.69 2.39
N PHE A 121 -13.06 16.79 1.42
CA PHE A 121 -14.10 15.75 1.33
C PHE A 121 -14.08 14.77 2.51
N THR A 122 -12.89 14.47 3.07
CA THR A 122 -12.74 13.53 4.19
C THR A 122 -13.03 14.19 5.55
N THR A 123 -12.72 15.50 5.69
CA THR A 123 -12.82 16.21 6.98
C THR A 123 -14.13 16.98 7.14
N TRP A 124 -14.61 17.64 6.07
CA TRP A 124 -15.75 18.57 6.15
C TRP A 124 -17.08 17.94 5.72
N VAL A 125 -17.06 16.94 4.86
CA VAL A 125 -18.28 16.26 4.40
C VAL A 125 -18.54 15.03 5.27
N LYS A 126 -19.14 15.23 6.46
CA LYS A 126 -19.51 14.12 7.38
C LYS A 126 -20.29 12.95 6.74
N PRO A 127 -21.18 13.12 5.72
CA PRO A 127 -21.91 11.98 5.15
C PRO A 127 -21.07 11.03 4.27
N THR A 128 -19.90 11.45 3.75
CA THR A 128 -19.02 10.56 2.96
C THR A 128 -18.40 9.45 3.81
N LYS A 129 -18.31 9.67 5.13
CA LYS A 129 -17.76 8.70 6.09
C LYS A 129 -18.61 7.42 6.25
N LYS A 130 -19.87 7.43 5.77
CA LYS A 130 -20.79 6.28 5.80
C LYS A 130 -20.81 5.50 4.49
N TRP A 131 -20.11 5.95 3.46
CA TRP A 131 -20.17 5.34 2.14
C TRP A 131 -19.33 4.08 2.10
N HIS A 132 -19.83 3.05 1.43
CA HIS A 132 -19.10 1.80 1.25
C HIS A 132 -17.85 2.03 0.38
N PRO A 133 -16.69 1.39 0.68
CA PRO A 133 -15.45 1.56 -0.10
C PRO A 133 -15.61 1.37 -1.61
N ILE A 134 -16.52 0.48 -2.03
CA ILE A 134 -16.86 0.26 -3.46
C ILE A 134 -17.35 1.54 -4.13
N ILE A 135 -18.14 2.38 -3.44
CA ILE A 135 -18.66 3.63 -4.00
C ILE A 135 -17.51 4.59 -4.29
N PHE A 136 -16.52 4.67 -3.40
CA PHE A 136 -15.31 5.47 -3.62
C PHE A 136 -14.50 4.98 -4.81
N ILE A 137 -14.36 3.67 -4.98
CA ILE A 137 -13.65 3.06 -6.12
C ILE A 137 -14.34 3.45 -7.43
N VAL A 138 -15.67 3.34 -7.49
CA VAL A 138 -16.46 3.67 -8.69
C VAL A 138 -16.37 5.16 -9.03
N ILE A 139 -16.45 6.04 -8.03
CA ILE A 139 -16.35 7.49 -8.24
C ILE A 139 -14.94 7.88 -8.70
N SER A 140 -13.90 7.34 -8.06
CA SER A 140 -12.52 7.56 -8.48
C SER A 140 -12.26 7.08 -9.91
N ALA A 141 -12.85 5.95 -10.31
CA ALA A 141 -12.79 5.48 -11.70
C ALA A 141 -13.50 6.44 -12.67
N ALA A 142 -14.70 6.92 -12.34
CA ALA A 142 -15.44 7.87 -13.17
C ALA A 142 -14.69 9.21 -13.33
N VAL A 143 -14.13 9.74 -12.23
CA VAL A 143 -13.30 10.96 -12.24
C VAL A 143 -12.03 10.73 -13.07
N GLY A 144 -11.37 9.58 -12.90
CA GLY A 144 -10.16 9.22 -13.66
C GLY A 144 -10.39 9.20 -15.17
N VAL A 145 -11.54 8.64 -15.63
CA VAL A 145 -11.95 8.63 -17.04
C VAL A 145 -12.27 10.05 -17.53
N ALA A 146 -13.02 10.83 -16.77
CA ALA A 146 -13.43 12.19 -17.14
C ALA A 146 -12.24 13.14 -17.32
N PHE A 147 -11.24 13.03 -16.45
CA PHE A 147 -10.03 13.88 -16.49
C PHE A 147 -8.88 13.27 -17.29
N ARG A 148 -9.03 12.07 -17.87
CA ARG A 148 -7.98 11.30 -18.56
C ARG A 148 -6.66 11.25 -17.77
N PHE A 149 -6.76 11.06 -16.46
CA PHE A 149 -5.57 10.90 -15.60
C PHE A 149 -4.84 9.58 -15.86
N GLY A 150 -5.54 8.57 -16.42
CA GLY A 150 -4.91 7.40 -17.04
C GLY A 150 -4.48 7.76 -18.46
N GLY A 151 -3.21 8.11 -18.62
CA GLY A 151 -2.63 8.52 -19.90
C GLY A 151 -2.79 7.49 -21.03
N ALA A 152 -2.60 8.00 -22.25
CA ALA A 152 -2.34 7.23 -23.46
C ALA A 152 -1.09 6.34 -23.33
#